data_AF-A0A316E495-F1
#
_entry.id   AF-A0A316E495-F1
#
_cell.length_a   1.000
_cell.length_b   1.000
_cell.length_c   1.000
_cell.angle_alpha   90.00
_cell.angle_beta   90.00
_cell.angle_gamma   90.00
#
_symmetry.space_group_name_H-M   'P 1'
#
loop_
_entity.id
_entity.type
_entity.pdbx_description
1 polymer ?
#
loop_
_entity_poly.entity_id
_entity_poly.type
_entity_poly.pdbx_seq_one_letter_code
_entity_poly.pdbx_strand_id
1 'polypeptide(L)'
;MQLSLVSEMPELEKKIFLDIYAKVYFDTRRNRPRLKTLEGQTIPCDLKIGCPAKMISDFPEGTIYKLDARLIQKNGRRPYFLTINKNKVQRAIEFFDHNLQVQKGLKLEQKAKKITFEKIKKAKEPTKILEEISIF
;
A
#
# COMPACT_ATOMS: atom_id res chain seq x y z
N MET A 1 -37.94 -9.96 12.65
CA MET A 1 -36.63 -10.50 12.20
C MET A 1 -35.68 -9.32 12.07
N GLN A 2 -34.74 -9.17 13.01
CA GLN A 2 -33.74 -8.09 13.00
C GLN A 2 -32.55 -8.53 12.16
N LEU A 3 -32.32 -7.88 11.02
CA LEU A 3 -31.14 -8.06 10.17
C LEU A 3 -29.97 -7.33 10.82
N SER A 4 -29.28 -7.99 11.75
CA SER A 4 -28.07 -7.43 12.34
C SER A 4 -26.86 -7.69 11.45
N LEU A 5 -26.18 -6.59 11.10
CA LEU A 5 -24.73 -6.50 10.91
C LEU A 5 -24.17 -7.07 9.60
N VAL A 6 -24.51 -6.42 8.49
CA VAL A 6 -23.47 -6.25 7.46
C VAL A 6 -22.43 -5.33 8.08
N SER A 7 -21.30 -5.91 8.50
CA SER A 7 -20.11 -5.17 8.89
C SER A 7 -19.71 -4.25 7.75
N GLU A 8 -19.77 -2.94 7.96
CA GLU A 8 -19.49 -1.93 6.93
C GLU A 8 -18.04 -2.01 6.41
N MET A 9 -17.17 -2.77 7.10
CA MET A 9 -15.76 -2.97 6.73
C MET A 9 -15.31 -4.42 7.00
N PRO A 10 -15.65 -5.39 6.12
CA PRO A 10 -15.24 -6.80 6.28
C PRO A 10 -13.71 -6.99 6.31
N GLU A 11 -12.96 -6.00 5.83
CA GLU A 11 -11.50 -5.98 5.86
C GLU A 11 -10.93 -5.82 7.28
N LEU A 12 -11.65 -5.17 8.20
CA LEU A 12 -11.25 -5.06 9.61
C LEU A 12 -11.49 -6.35 10.41
N GLU A 13 -12.35 -7.25 9.91
CA GLU A 13 -12.57 -8.57 10.53
C GLU A 13 -11.41 -9.52 10.25
N LYS A 14 -10.67 -9.29 9.15
CA LYS A 14 -9.47 -10.06 8.85
C LYS A 14 -8.44 -9.82 9.95
N LYS A 15 -8.17 -10.87 10.73
CA LYS A 15 -7.14 -10.82 11.78
C LYS A 15 -5.74 -10.91 11.21
N ILE A 16 -5.57 -11.51 10.03
CA ILE A 16 -4.26 -11.80 9.43
C ILE A 16 -4.22 -11.22 8.03
N PHE A 17 -3.11 -10.58 7.72
CA PHE A 17 -2.80 -9.98 6.45
C PHE A 17 -1.42 -10.48 6.01
N LEU A 18 -1.38 -11.00 4.80
CA LEU A 18 -0.17 -11.56 4.20
C LEU A 18 0.42 -10.56 3.22
N ASP A 19 1.73 -10.66 2.98
CA ASP A 19 2.43 -9.89 1.95
C ASP A 19 2.22 -8.36 2.06
N ILE A 20 2.19 -7.85 3.30
CA ILE A 20 2.07 -6.42 3.57
C ILE A 20 3.41 -5.73 3.33
N TYR A 21 3.34 -4.57 2.70
CA TYR A 21 4.49 -3.68 2.55
C TYR A 21 4.56 -2.67 3.70
N ALA A 22 5.76 -2.51 4.25
CA ALA A 22 6.01 -1.64 5.38
C ALA A 22 7.27 -0.82 5.19
N LYS A 23 7.17 0.48 5.47
CA LYS A 23 8.31 1.41 5.42
C LYS A 23 8.92 1.58 6.80
N VAL A 24 10.25 1.56 6.85
CA VAL A 24 11.00 1.94 8.04
C VAL A 24 10.90 3.45 8.25
N TYR A 25 10.54 3.85 9.46
CA TYR A 25 10.60 5.24 9.92
C TYR A 25 11.33 5.31 11.26
N PHE A 26 11.96 6.44 11.54
CA PHE A 26 12.64 6.65 12.82
C PHE A 26 11.68 7.24 13.87
N ASP A 27 11.45 6.52 14.96
CA ASP A 27 10.61 7.00 16.07
C ASP A 27 11.45 7.85 17.02
N THR A 28 11.42 9.17 16.83
CA THR A 28 12.18 10.14 17.62
C THR A 28 11.91 10.05 19.12
N ARG A 29 10.67 9.71 19.53
CA ARG A 29 10.30 9.59 20.94
C ARG A 29 10.94 8.40 21.64
N ARG A 30 11.25 7.35 20.88
CA ARG A 30 11.78 6.08 21.40
C ARG A 30 13.19 5.79 20.92
N ASN A 31 13.79 6.71 20.17
CA ASN A 31 15.11 6.64 19.56
C ASN A 31 15.40 5.29 18.90
N ARG A 32 14.45 4.78 18.09
CA ARG A 32 14.58 3.46 17.44
C ARG A 32 13.82 3.36 16.11
N PRO A 33 14.28 2.53 15.17
CA PRO A 33 13.56 2.26 13.94
C PRO A 33 12.26 1.51 14.23
N ARG A 34 11.24 1.82 13.44
CA ARG A 34 9.90 1.23 13.49
C ARG A 34 9.37 1.05 12.08
N LEU A 35 8.32 0.24 11.95
CA LEU A 35 7.65 0.00 10.68
C LEU A 35 6.25 0.63 10.69
N LYS A 36 5.89 1.26 9.57
CA LYS A 36 4.54 1.74 9.27
C LYS A 36 4.10 1.14 7.94
N THR A 37 2.81 0.82 7.80
CA THR A 37 2.26 0.43 6.50
C THR A 37 2.46 1.54 5.46
N LEU A 38 2.58 1.16 4.19
CA LEU A 38 2.49 2.09 3.07
C LEU A 38 1.03 2.45 2.78
N GLU A 39 0.82 3.68 2.32
CA GLU A 39 -0.46 4.18 1.84
C GLU A 39 -0.91 3.45 0.56
N GLY A 40 -2.22 3.29 0.38
CA GLY A 40 -2.79 2.70 -0.84
C GLY A 40 -2.78 1.17 -0.91
N GLN A 41 -2.39 0.48 0.15
CA GLN A 41 -2.55 -0.98 0.26
C GLN A 41 -3.99 -1.39 0.56
N THR A 42 -4.34 -2.65 0.26
CA THR A 42 -5.60 -3.32 0.62
C THR A 42 -5.68 -3.63 2.11
N ILE A 43 -5.45 -2.61 2.93
CA ILE A 43 -5.42 -2.63 4.38
C ILE A 43 -6.24 -1.44 4.87
N PRO A 44 -7.11 -1.62 5.88
CA PRO A 44 -8.12 -0.63 6.24
C PRO A 44 -7.56 0.70 6.76
N CYS A 45 -6.30 0.75 7.22
CA CYS A 45 -5.72 1.97 7.78
C CYS A 45 -4.19 1.98 7.74
N ASP A 46 -3.65 3.19 7.84
CA ASP A 46 -2.25 3.47 8.13
C ASP A 46 -1.89 3.08 9.57
N LEU A 47 -1.40 1.85 9.74
CA LEU A 47 -1.13 1.27 11.06
C LEU A 47 0.36 1.12 11.32
N LYS A 48 0.72 1.26 12.60
CA LYS A 48 2.07 0.94 13.08
C LYS A 48 2.23 -0.57 13.14
N ILE A 49 3.42 -1.04 12.78
CA ILE A 49 3.76 -2.46 12.80
C ILE A 49 4.79 -2.71 13.90
N GLY A 50 4.42 -3.59 14.82
CA GLY A 50 5.31 -4.16 15.82
C GLY A 50 6.25 -5.16 15.14
N CYS A 51 7.53 -4.79 15.08
CA CYS A 51 8.63 -5.66 14.65
C CYS A 51 9.82 -5.45 15.61
N PRO A 52 10.58 -6.49 15.97
CA PRO A 52 11.82 -6.34 16.74
C PRO A 52 12.82 -5.46 15.99
N ALA A 53 13.44 -4.50 16.68
CA ALA A 53 14.37 -3.55 16.07
C ALA A 53 15.56 -4.24 15.37
N LYS A 54 16.04 -5.36 15.94
CA LYS A 54 17.14 -6.16 15.38
C LYS A 54 16.87 -6.67 13.96
N MET A 55 15.61 -6.80 13.54
CA MET A 55 15.25 -7.26 12.19
C MET A 55 15.28 -6.15 11.15
N ILE A 56 15.27 -4.89 11.58
CA ILE A 56 15.14 -3.71 10.71
C ILE A 56 16.27 -2.71 10.90
N SER A 57 17.15 -2.93 11.89
CA SER A 57 18.28 -2.06 12.23
C SER A 57 19.38 -2.07 11.18
N ASP A 58 19.46 -3.13 10.38
CA ASP A 58 20.56 -3.34 9.44
C ASP A 58 20.44 -2.44 8.21
N PHE A 59 19.28 -1.82 8.01
CA PHE A 59 18.98 -0.99 6.86
C PHE A 59 18.50 0.41 7.29
N PRO A 60 18.80 1.44 6.48
CA PRO A 60 18.45 2.81 6.80
C PRO A 60 16.93 3.07 6.82
N GLU A 61 16.57 4.20 7.42
CA GLU A 61 15.22 4.74 7.35
C GLU A 61 14.74 4.87 5.91
N GLY A 62 13.47 4.56 5.67
CA GLY A 62 12.85 4.57 4.37
C GLY A 62 12.83 3.21 3.68
N THR A 63 13.65 2.24 4.09
CA THR A 63 13.66 0.89 3.50
C THR A 63 12.27 0.24 3.59
N ILE A 64 11.84 -0.39 2.50
CA ILE A 64 10.54 -1.08 2.40
C ILE A 64 10.72 -2.59 2.54
N TYR A 65 9.96 -3.16 3.47
CA TYR A 65 9.91 -4.59 3.77
C TYR A 65 8.59 -5.20 3.34
N LYS A 66 8.63 -6.49 3.03
CA LYS A 66 7.48 -7.37 2.83
C LYS A 66 7.37 -8.31 4.02
N LEU A 67 6.20 -8.39 4.64
CA LEU A 67 5.98 -9.19 5.85
C LEU A 67 4.52 -9.59 6.02
N ASP A 68 4.32 -10.63 6.83
CA ASP A 68 2.99 -11.04 7.27
C ASP A 68 2.69 -10.43 8.65
N ALA A 69 1.49 -9.88 8.82
CA ALA A 69 1.08 -9.27 10.07
C ALA A 69 -0.30 -9.67 10.53
N ARG A 70 -0.48 -9.67 11.85
CA ARG A 70 -1.76 -9.84 12.52
C ARG A 70 -2.25 -8.51 13.05
N LEU A 71 -3.49 -8.16 12.77
CA LEU A 71 -4.16 -7.00 13.36
C LEU A 71 -4.44 -7.28 14.83
N ILE A 72 -3.96 -6.39 15.69
CA ILE A 72 -4.24 -6.41 17.12
C ILE A 72 -5.05 -5.17 17.47
N GLN A 73 -6.29 -5.41 17.91
CA GLN A 73 -7.14 -4.42 18.53
C GLN A 73 -7.19 -4.73 20.03
N LYS A 74 -6.71 -3.81 20.86
CA LYS A 74 -6.83 -3.90 22.32
C LYS A 74 -7.86 -2.89 22.78
N ASN A 75 -8.74 -3.29 23.70
CA ASN A 75 -9.76 -2.41 24.28
C ASN A 75 -9.11 -1.11 24.79
N GLY A 76 -9.59 0.04 24.29
CA GLY A 76 -9.07 1.37 24.67
C GLY A 76 -7.74 1.79 24.04
N ARG A 77 -7.14 1.00 23.13
CA ARG A 77 -5.91 1.39 22.40
C ARG A 77 -6.13 1.40 20.90
N ARG A 78 -5.38 2.26 20.20
CA ARG A 78 -5.37 2.27 18.74
C ARG A 78 -4.91 0.91 18.20
N PRO A 79 -5.57 0.37 17.17
CA PRO A 79 -5.17 -0.89 16.55
C PRO A 79 -3.76 -0.78 15.99
N TYR A 80 -3.04 -1.90 15.97
CA TYR A 80 -1.70 -1.99 15.41
C TYR A 80 -1.46 -3.38 14.85
N PHE A 81 -0.52 -3.48 13.91
CA PHE A 81 -0.09 -4.75 13.37
C PHE A 81 1.03 -5.36 14.21
N LEU A 82 1.04 -6.68 14.33
CA LEU A 82 2.16 -7.43 14.88
C LEU A 82 2.67 -8.42 13.83
N THR A 83 3.98 -8.38 13.55
CA THR A 83 4.63 -9.37 12.68
C THR A 83 4.38 -10.79 13.18
N ILE A 84 3.88 -11.66 12.29
CA ILE A 84 3.59 -13.06 12.63
C ILE A 84 4.88 -13.87 12.66
N ASN A 85 5.66 -13.81 11.58
CA ASN A 85 6.90 -14.54 11.46
C ASN A 85 8.07 -13.57 11.27
N LYS A 86 8.87 -13.42 12.33
CA LYS A 86 10.02 -12.53 12.36
C LYS A 86 11.07 -12.92 11.31
N ASN A 87 11.28 -14.22 11.09
CA ASN A 87 12.29 -14.72 10.17
C ASN A 87 11.90 -14.55 8.69
N LYS A 88 10.63 -14.26 8.42
CA LYS A 88 10.12 -13.98 7.06
C LYS A 88 10.07 -12.49 6.74
N VAL A 89 10.54 -11.62 7.63
CA VAL A 89 10.66 -10.20 7.32
C VAL A 89 11.80 -10.03 6.33
N GLN A 90 11.47 -9.71 5.08
CA GLN A 90 12.43 -9.56 4.00
C GLN A 90 12.24 -8.19 3.33
N ARG A 91 13.30 -7.67 2.72
CA ARG A 91 13.17 -6.46 1.88
C ARG A 91 12.22 -6.78 0.72
N ALA A 92 11.31 -5.86 0.43
CA ALA A 92 10.39 -6.04 -0.68
C ALA A 92 11.16 -5.97 -2.01
N ILE A 93 11.05 -7.03 -2.81
CA ILE A 93 11.69 -7.13 -4.13
C ILE A 93 11.03 -6.15 -5.10
N GLU A 94 9.73 -5.94 -4.93
CA GLU A 94 8.90 -5.00 -5.69
C GLU A 94 9.39 -3.55 -5.55
N PHE A 95 10.13 -3.26 -4.49
CA PHE A 95 10.73 -1.95 -4.21
C PHE A 95 12.26 -2.00 -4.26
N PHE A 96 12.85 -2.92 -5.03
CA PHE A 96 14.30 -3.08 -5.12
C PHE A 96 15.02 -1.78 -5.48
N ASP A 97 14.60 -1.09 -6.54
CA ASP A 97 15.23 0.17 -6.98
C ASP A 97 15.14 1.26 -5.91
N HIS A 98 13.96 1.40 -5.30
CA HIS A 98 13.75 2.34 -4.21
C HIS A 98 14.66 2.01 -3.01
N ASN A 99 14.70 0.75 -2.59
CA ASN A 99 15.52 0.31 -1.46
C ASN A 99 17.01 0.50 -1.74
N LEU A 100 17.45 0.24 -2.97
CA LEU A 100 18.82 0.46 -3.41
C LEU A 100 19.19 1.95 -3.37
N GLN A 101 18.27 2.82 -3.79
CA GLN A 101 18.47 4.28 -3.74
C GLN A 101 18.59 4.78 -2.30
N VAL A 102 17.69 4.34 -1.42
CA VAL A 102 17.72 4.68 0.01
C VAL A 102 19.03 4.23 0.64
N GLN A 103 19.50 3.02 0.31
CA GLN A 103 20.77 2.50 0.82
C GLN A 103 21.99 3.28 0.31
N LYS A 104 21.96 3.76 -0.94
CA LYS A 104 23.02 4.59 -1.52
C LYS A 104 22.97 6.05 -1.08
N GLY A 105 21.93 6.47 -0.35
CA GLY A 105 21.72 7.87 0.04
C GLY A 105 21.37 8.80 -1.13
N LEU A 106 20.97 8.23 -2.29
CA LEU A 106 20.67 8.99 -3.49
C LEU A 106 19.21 9.46 -3.45
N LYS A 107 19.00 10.77 -3.26
CA LYS A 107 17.68 11.40 -3.41
C LYS A 107 17.41 11.65 -4.90
N LEU A 108 16.68 10.76 -5.57
CA LEU A 108 16.05 11.12 -6.84
C LEU A 108 14.76 11.85 -6.52
N GLU A 109 14.70 13.14 -6.86
CA GLU A 109 13.45 13.90 -6.92
C GLU A 109 12.49 13.16 -7.86
N GLN A 110 11.49 12.48 -7.29
CA GLN A 110 10.42 11.90 -8.08
C GLN A 110 9.58 13.04 -8.63
N LYS A 111 9.92 13.54 -9.82
CA LYS A 111 9.03 14.39 -10.60
C LYS A 111 7.77 13.59 -10.88
N ALA A 112 6.67 13.97 -10.23
CA ALA A 112 5.35 13.40 -10.48
C ALA A 112 5.04 13.54 -11.98
N LYS A 113 5.09 12.43 -12.72
CA LYS A 113 4.53 12.41 -14.07
C LYS A 113 3.02 12.57 -13.91
N LYS A 114 2.51 13.78 -14.15
CA LYS A 114 1.08 14.03 -14.33
C LYS A 114 0.63 13.22 -15.55
N ILE A 115 0.05 12.04 -15.30
CA ILE A 115 -0.67 11.30 -16.33
C ILE A 115 -2.05 11.98 -16.43
N THR A 116 -2.20 12.90 -17.38
CA THR A 116 -3.51 13.40 -17.79
C THR A 116 -4.23 12.30 -18.54
N PHE A 117 -5.24 11.68 -17.91
CA PHE A 117 -6.19 10.83 -18.60
C PHE A 117 -7.15 11.73 -19.40
N GLU A 118 -6.92 11.85 -20.71
CA GLU A 118 -7.91 12.43 -21.61
C GLU A 118 -9.14 11.52 -21.62
N LYS A 119 -10.29 12.11 -21.28
CA LYS A 119 -11.60 11.47 -21.29
C LYS A 119 -11.91 10.95 -22.69
N ILE A 120 -11.87 9.64 -22.89
CA ILE A 120 -12.51 8.97 -24.02
C ILE A 120 -14.03 9.15 -23.86
N LYS A 121 -14.60 10.17 -24.50
CA LYS A 121 -16.05 10.28 -24.72
C LYS A 121 -16.45 9.27 -25.79
N LYS A 122 -16.89 8.08 -25.36
CA LYS A 122 -17.78 7.24 -26.18
C LYS A 122 -19.16 7.90 -26.21
N ALA A 123 -19.55 8.45 -27.35
CA ALA A 123 -20.95 8.63 -27.70
C ALA A 123 -21.19 7.84 -28.99
N LYS A 124 -22.06 6.83 -28.85
CA LYS A 124 -22.56 5.92 -29.88
C LYS A 124 -23.23 6.69 -31.03
N GLU A 125 -23.08 6.13 -32.23
CA GLU A 125 -23.72 6.49 -33.50
C GLU A 125 -25.25 6.59 -33.42
N PRO A 126 -25.90 7.17 -34.45
CA PRO A 126 -26.48 6.29 -35.45
C PRO A 126 -26.32 6.74 -36.92
N THR A 127 -26.06 5.74 -37.75
CA THR A 127 -26.43 5.57 -39.18
C THR A 127 -27.34 6.64 -39.81
N LYS A 128 -26.90 7.21 -40.95
CA LYS A 128 -27.78 7.53 -42.07
C LYS A 128 -27.09 7.21 -43.41
N ILE A 129 -27.81 6.41 -44.19
CA ILE A 129 -27.62 6.05 -45.59
C ILE A 129 -27.87 7.29 -46.46
N LEU A 130 -26.97 7.55 -47.41
CA LEU A 130 -27.15 8.33 -48.65
C LEU A 130 -26.16 7.70 -49.63
N GLU A 131 -26.54 6.79 -50.52
CA GLU A 131 -27.24 7.02 -51.80
C GLU A 131 -26.71 8.22 -52.60
N GLU A 132 -26.37 7.92 -53.86
CA GLU A 132 -26.08 8.80 -54.99
C GLU A 132 -24.65 9.37 -55.13
N ILE A 133 -23.80 8.63 -55.86
CA ILE A 133 -22.88 9.25 -56.81
C ILE A 133 -23.28 8.75 -58.20
N SER A 134 -23.89 9.66 -58.96
CA SER A 134 -24.30 9.50 -60.34
C SER A 134 -23.12 9.25 -61.27
N ILE A 135 -23.28 8.25 -62.14
CA ILE A 135 -22.64 8.21 -63.46
C ILE A 135 -23.24 9.35 -64.29
N PHE A 136 -22.40 10.25 -64.80
CA PHE A 136 -22.38 10.78 -66.17
C PHE A 136 -21.20 11.75 -66.34
#